data_AF-A0A3N2KMY8-F1
#
_entry.id   AF-A0A3N2KMY8-F1
#
_cell.length_a   1.000
_cell.length_b   1.000
_cell.length_c   1.000
_cell.angle_alpha   90.00
_cell.angle_beta   90.00
_cell.angle_gamma   90.00
#
_symmetry.space_group_name_H-M   'P 1'
#
loop_
_entity.id
_entity.type
_entity.pdbx_description
1 polymer ?
#
loop_
_entity_poly.entity_id
_entity_poly.type
_entity_poly.pdbx_seq_one_letter_code
_entity_poly.pdbx_strand_id
1 'polypeptide(L)'
;MATSKLRITKICERCGKEFLAQKVTTRFCSHQCSSLAYKDAKREQRKRETESRVKAKVEEDTHEQIDSKELLTFREAARYFGISKQAMYAMVTRGTLKAYKLTRRISRIRKSDIEEMLLTNPYISSPLKRKKAHEEITEFYTTKDVLEKFSISNSWLFKAAKQHDIPKVTQHGKTYWSKKHCDAIFGKKNTTVDEITEWYSVAEIQEKYGMTLPAIYSFVSKIGIPKKKEGKEVRYSKRHFDAAKGTAEPVESEWYSIAEATAKFNMTRDQLYHYVKTYNVKRKMVGKYSYLCKDEIDALFANIFAPPSI
;
A
#
# COMPACT_ATOMS: atom_id res chain seq x y z
N MET A 1 -6.93 -45.11 50.77
CA MET A 1 -6.79 -44.50 49.43
C MET A 1 -8.02 -44.85 48.62
N ALA A 2 -8.73 -43.87 48.04
CA ALA A 2 -9.95 -44.11 47.28
C ALA A 2 -9.65 -44.90 46.00
N THR A 3 -10.17 -46.13 45.92
CA THR A 3 -10.03 -47.01 44.75
C THR A 3 -11.06 -46.59 43.70
N SER A 4 -10.65 -45.75 42.74
CA SER A 4 -11.51 -45.36 41.62
C SER A 4 -11.89 -46.59 40.78
N LYS A 5 -13.19 -46.84 40.60
CA LYS A 5 -13.72 -47.96 39.78
C LYS A 5 -13.63 -47.71 38.26
N LEU A 6 -13.05 -46.59 37.84
CA LEU A 6 -12.88 -46.20 36.44
C LEU A 6 -11.88 -47.15 35.75
N ARG A 7 -12.26 -47.69 34.58
CA ARG A 7 -11.39 -48.50 33.71
C ARG A 7 -11.29 -47.79 32.36
N ILE A 8 -10.08 -47.40 32.00
CA ILE A 8 -9.79 -46.65 30.76
C ILE A 8 -8.85 -47.48 29.90
N THR A 9 -9.22 -47.76 28.66
CA THR A 9 -8.34 -48.41 27.67
C THR A 9 -7.28 -47.42 27.20
N LYS A 10 -6.00 -47.79 27.30
CA LYS A 10 -4.85 -46.96 26.89
C LYS A 10 -3.79 -47.78 26.20
N ILE A 11 -2.96 -47.14 25.39
CA ILE A 11 -1.76 -47.73 24.79
C ILE A 11 -0.54 -47.37 25.66
N CYS A 12 0.30 -48.36 25.96
CA CYS A 12 1.52 -48.17 26.72
C CYS A 12 2.55 -47.37 25.92
N GLU A 13 3.01 -46.24 26.45
CA GLU A 13 3.95 -45.33 25.77
C GLU A 13 5.31 -45.97 25.40
N ARG A 14 5.67 -47.11 26.02
CA ARG A 14 6.94 -47.81 25.75
C ARG A 14 6.80 -49.03 24.86
N CYS A 15 5.85 -49.93 25.12
CA CYS A 15 5.72 -51.19 24.40
C CYS A 15 4.60 -51.21 23.36
N GLY A 16 3.78 -50.15 23.27
CA GLY A 16 2.70 -50.03 22.29
C GLY A 16 1.50 -50.95 22.52
N LYS A 17 1.48 -51.74 23.60
CA LYS A 17 0.36 -52.64 23.91
C LYS A 17 -0.79 -51.91 24.60
N GLU A 18 -2.01 -52.30 24.26
CA GLU A 18 -3.22 -51.84 24.94
C GLU A 18 -3.32 -52.42 26.36
N PHE A 19 -3.78 -51.61 27.33
CA PHE A 19 -3.98 -52.01 28.71
C PHE A 19 -5.10 -51.22 29.39
N LEU A 20 -5.65 -51.77 30.48
CA LEU A 20 -6.71 -51.13 31.28
C LEU A 20 -6.11 -50.34 32.45
N ALA A 21 -6.18 -49.03 32.36
CA ALA A 21 -5.74 -48.08 33.39
C ALA A 21 -6.86 -47.78 34.41
N GLN A 22 -6.50 -47.68 35.69
CA GLN A 22 -7.41 -47.22 36.76
C GLN A 22 -7.35 -45.70 37.01
N LYS A 23 -6.26 -45.04 36.59
CA LYS A 23 -6.04 -43.61 36.76
C LYS A 23 -5.78 -42.94 35.41
N VAL A 24 -6.19 -41.68 35.28
CA VAL A 24 -5.90 -40.86 34.09
C VAL A 24 -4.40 -40.61 33.94
N THR A 25 -3.62 -40.66 35.03
CA THR A 25 -2.17 -40.42 35.03
C THR A 25 -1.30 -41.63 34.71
N THR A 26 -1.84 -42.86 34.65
CA THR A 26 -1.01 -44.04 34.32
C THR A 26 -0.65 -44.05 32.83
N ARG A 27 0.65 -44.13 32.56
CA ARG A 27 1.26 -44.06 31.21
C ARG A 27 1.75 -45.41 30.68
N PHE A 28 1.98 -46.39 31.56
CA PHE A 28 2.58 -47.68 31.21
C PHE A 28 1.72 -48.85 31.69
N CYS A 29 1.80 -49.99 30.98
CA CYS A 29 1.04 -51.19 31.31
C CYS A 29 1.56 -51.97 32.52
N SER A 30 2.83 -51.79 32.91
CA SER A 30 3.46 -52.51 34.02
C SER A 30 4.59 -51.71 34.68
N HIS A 31 4.98 -52.10 35.90
CA HIS A 31 6.13 -51.53 36.60
C HIS A 31 7.43 -51.72 35.80
N GLN A 32 7.60 -52.85 35.11
CA GLN A 32 8.75 -53.10 34.24
C GLN A 32 8.83 -52.09 33.10
N CYS A 33 7.70 -51.81 32.42
CA CYS A 33 7.67 -50.81 31.36
C CYS A 33 7.96 -49.40 31.90
N SER A 34 7.45 -49.06 33.07
CA SER A 34 7.74 -47.78 33.73
C SER A 34 9.23 -47.62 34.10
N SER A 35 9.82 -48.64 34.73
CA SER A 35 11.23 -48.62 35.16
C SER A 35 12.18 -48.49 33.99
N LEU A 36 11.92 -49.22 32.90
CA LEU A 36 12.74 -49.16 31.72
C LEU A 36 12.54 -47.85 30.95
N ALA A 37 11.31 -47.33 30.85
CA ALA A 37 11.06 -46.00 30.28
C ALA A 37 11.81 -44.89 31.03
N TYR A 38 11.87 -45.00 32.36
CA TYR A 38 12.67 -44.10 33.19
C TYR A 38 14.18 -44.20 32.87
N LYS A 39 14.72 -45.42 32.72
CA LYS A 39 16.12 -45.64 32.33
C LYS A 39 16.42 -45.10 30.92
N ASP A 40 15.51 -45.32 29.98
CA ASP A 40 15.61 -44.83 28.60
C ASP A 40 15.60 -43.29 28.59
N ALA A 41 14.67 -42.66 29.32
CA ALA A 41 14.62 -41.21 29.47
C ALA A 41 15.90 -40.64 30.11
N LYS A 42 16.46 -41.30 31.13
CA LYS A 42 17.71 -40.87 31.76
C LYS A 42 18.92 -41.04 30.83
N ARG A 43 18.93 -42.07 29.98
CA ARG A 43 19.95 -42.25 28.94
C ARG A 43 19.88 -41.15 27.90
N GLU A 44 18.67 -40.83 27.44
CA GLU A 44 18.44 -39.78 26.44
C GLU A 44 18.78 -38.39 26.99
N GLN A 45 18.49 -38.13 28.27
CA GLN A 45 18.94 -36.92 28.96
C GLN A 45 20.47 -36.77 28.92
N ARG A 46 21.21 -37.83 29.28
CA ARG A 46 22.69 -37.80 29.26
C ARG A 46 23.26 -37.57 27.85
N LYS A 47 22.65 -38.18 26.83
CA LYS A 47 23.02 -37.95 25.43
C LYS A 47 22.84 -36.48 25.06
N ARG A 48 21.66 -35.91 25.34
CA ARG A 48 21.37 -34.49 25.06
C ARG A 48 22.31 -33.54 25.80
N GLU A 49 22.63 -33.82 27.06
CA GLU A 49 23.60 -33.04 27.85
C GLU A 49 25.02 -33.13 27.26
N THR A 50 25.41 -34.30 26.73
CA THR A 50 26.70 -34.47 26.08
C THR A 50 26.74 -33.74 24.75
N GLU A 51 25.69 -33.88 23.93
CA GLU A 51 25.54 -33.19 22.65
C GLU A 51 25.53 -31.66 22.83
N SER A 52 24.84 -31.13 23.85
CA SER A 52 24.82 -29.70 24.12
C SER A 52 26.19 -29.18 24.55
N ARG A 53 26.92 -29.92 25.40
CA ARG A 53 28.29 -29.58 25.79
C ARG A 53 29.26 -29.59 24.61
N VAL A 54 29.15 -30.59 23.71
CA VAL A 54 29.97 -30.64 22.51
C VAL A 54 29.66 -29.48 21.57
N LYS A 55 28.37 -29.15 21.37
CA LYS A 55 27.97 -27.98 20.58
C LYS A 55 28.51 -26.67 21.15
N ALA A 56 28.42 -26.48 22.48
CA ALA A 56 28.94 -25.30 23.15
C ALA A 56 30.45 -25.15 22.95
N LYS A 57 31.22 -26.23 23.12
CA LYS A 57 32.67 -26.22 22.86
C LYS A 57 33.02 -25.87 21.41
N VAL A 58 32.31 -26.47 20.45
CA VAL A 58 32.51 -26.15 19.03
C VAL A 58 32.18 -24.68 18.75
N GLU A 59 31.16 -24.12 19.39
CA GLU A 59 30.82 -22.71 19.26
C GLU A 59 31.92 -21.80 19.85
N GLU A 60 32.43 -22.12 21.05
CA GLU A 60 33.57 -21.44 21.69
C GLU A 60 34.82 -21.47 20.79
N ASP A 61 35.24 -22.66 20.33
CA ASP A 61 36.39 -22.81 19.43
C ASP A 61 36.22 -22.00 18.13
N THR A 62 35.01 -21.93 17.58
CA THR A 62 34.74 -21.12 16.38
C THR A 62 34.76 -19.63 16.66
N HIS A 63 34.36 -19.19 17.86
CA HIS A 63 34.42 -17.79 18.26
C HIS A 63 35.88 -17.34 18.40
N GLU A 64 36.72 -18.14 19.05
CA GLU A 64 38.17 -17.88 19.17
C GLU A 64 38.88 -17.78 17.81
N GLN A 65 38.52 -18.67 16.87
CA GLN A 65 39.02 -18.61 15.50
C GLN A 65 38.54 -17.38 14.71
N ILE A 66 37.38 -16.82 15.06
CA ILE A 66 36.87 -15.58 14.45
C ILE A 66 37.58 -14.37 15.08
N ASP A 67 37.83 -14.39 16.38
CA ASP A 67 38.47 -13.32 17.13
C ASP A 67 39.94 -13.08 16.73
N SER A 68 40.65 -14.14 16.33
CA SER A 68 42.02 -14.02 15.83
C SER A 68 42.14 -13.42 14.41
N LYS A 69 41.07 -13.40 13.60
CA LYS A 69 41.13 -12.89 12.21
C LYS A 69 40.84 -11.39 12.13
N GLU A 70 41.65 -10.63 11.42
CA GLU A 70 41.39 -9.19 11.16
C GLU A 70 40.35 -8.95 10.06
N LEU A 71 40.29 -9.84 9.07
CA LEU A 71 39.38 -9.78 7.93
C LEU A 71 38.31 -10.86 8.04
N LEU A 72 37.07 -10.43 8.22
CA LEU A 72 35.93 -11.31 8.42
C LEU A 72 35.14 -11.50 7.13
N THR A 73 34.67 -12.71 6.91
CA THR A 73 33.61 -12.99 5.92
C THR A 73 32.27 -12.50 6.46
N PHE A 74 31.30 -12.17 5.59
CA PHE A 74 29.95 -11.77 6.02
C PHE A 74 29.28 -12.72 7.02
N ARG A 75 29.53 -14.03 6.92
CA ARG A 75 29.03 -15.02 7.88
C ARG A 75 29.73 -14.92 9.23
N GLU A 76 31.05 -14.76 9.23
CA GLU A 76 31.86 -14.63 10.45
C GLU A 76 31.54 -13.30 11.15
N ALA A 77 31.45 -12.20 10.41
CA ALA A 77 31.03 -10.90 10.94
C ALA A 77 29.60 -10.97 11.53
N ALA A 78 28.66 -11.64 10.85
CA ALA A 78 27.31 -11.82 11.40
C ALA A 78 27.31 -12.60 12.72
N ARG A 79 28.14 -13.65 12.83
CA ARG A 79 28.32 -14.40 14.09
C ARG A 79 28.95 -13.54 15.18
N TYR A 80 29.99 -12.76 14.85
CA TYR A 80 30.64 -11.84 15.78
C TYR A 80 29.67 -10.82 16.40
N PHE A 81 28.71 -10.31 15.62
CA PHE A 81 27.67 -9.41 16.14
C PHE A 81 26.47 -10.12 16.79
N GLY A 82 26.34 -11.45 16.66
CA GLY A 82 25.12 -12.17 17.06
C GLY A 82 23.89 -11.85 16.19
N ILE A 83 24.09 -11.48 14.92
CA ILE A 83 23.04 -11.04 13.98
C ILE A 83 22.92 -12.03 12.81
N SER A 84 21.80 -12.02 12.08
CA SER A 84 21.64 -12.81 10.86
C SER A 84 22.53 -12.32 9.71
N LYS A 85 22.96 -13.24 8.84
CA LYS A 85 23.73 -12.91 7.62
C LYS A 85 23.00 -11.87 6.75
N GLN A 86 21.67 -11.91 6.70
CA GLN A 86 20.87 -10.98 5.91
C GLN A 86 20.91 -9.56 6.46
N ALA A 87 20.83 -9.40 7.79
CA ALA A 87 20.96 -8.09 8.41
C ALA A 87 22.37 -7.51 8.24
N MET A 88 23.41 -8.36 8.24
CA MET A 88 24.77 -7.93 7.87
C MET A 88 24.84 -7.39 6.43
N TYR A 89 24.24 -8.08 5.46
CA TYR A 89 24.13 -7.54 4.10
C TYR A 89 23.33 -6.24 4.06
N ALA A 90 22.21 -6.16 4.79
CA ALA A 90 21.38 -4.96 4.83
C ALA A 90 22.19 -3.74 5.29
N MET A 91 23.02 -3.88 6.32
CA MET A 91 23.90 -2.81 6.80
C MET A 91 24.89 -2.35 5.73
N VAL A 92 25.54 -3.28 5.04
CA VAL A 92 26.45 -2.95 3.93
C VAL A 92 25.70 -2.28 2.76
N THR A 93 24.53 -2.78 2.39
CA THR A 93 23.73 -2.19 1.30
C THR A 93 23.18 -0.80 1.62
N ARG A 94 22.91 -0.52 2.90
CA ARG A 94 22.51 0.82 3.39
C ARG A 94 23.69 1.78 3.48
N GLY A 95 24.92 1.29 3.30
CA GLY A 95 26.14 2.07 3.44
C GLY A 95 26.54 2.36 4.90
N THR A 96 25.91 1.71 5.89
CA THR A 96 26.24 1.92 7.31
C THR A 96 27.55 1.23 7.69
N LEU A 97 27.86 0.10 7.06
CA LEU A 97 29.07 -0.67 7.29
C LEU A 97 29.89 -0.76 6.01
N LYS A 98 31.18 -0.43 6.10
CA LYS A 98 32.13 -0.54 4.99
C LYS A 98 32.50 -2.01 4.76
N ALA A 99 32.49 -2.44 3.50
CA ALA A 99 32.93 -3.78 3.11
C ALA A 99 33.79 -3.70 1.85
N TYR A 100 34.85 -4.50 1.79
CA TYR A 100 35.81 -4.51 0.69
C TYR A 100 35.59 -5.72 -0.19
N LYS A 101 35.57 -5.48 -1.50
CA LYS A 101 35.52 -6.53 -2.51
C LYS A 101 36.94 -6.81 -2.99
N LEU A 102 37.54 -7.89 -2.48
CA LEU A 102 38.89 -8.31 -2.90
C LEU A 102 38.85 -8.94 -4.30
N THR A 103 37.75 -9.59 -4.66
CA THR A 103 37.59 -10.26 -5.96
C THR A 103 36.10 -10.28 -6.34
N ARG A 104 35.75 -10.64 -7.59
CA ARG A 104 34.34 -10.73 -8.04
C ARG A 104 33.44 -11.55 -7.09
N ARG A 105 33.97 -12.63 -6.50
CA ARG A 105 33.25 -13.54 -5.58
C ARG A 105 33.62 -13.38 -4.10
N ILE A 106 34.65 -12.59 -3.78
CA ILE A 106 35.22 -12.52 -2.43
C ILE A 106 35.07 -11.09 -1.89
N SER A 107 34.30 -10.99 -0.82
CA SER A 107 34.16 -9.75 -0.05
C SER A 107 34.48 -10.00 1.42
N ARG A 108 35.13 -9.04 2.06
CA ARG A 108 35.59 -9.08 3.45
C ARG A 108 35.28 -7.76 4.16
N ILE A 109 35.14 -7.84 5.47
CA ILE A 109 34.87 -6.73 6.37
C ILE A 109 36.04 -6.67 7.35
N ARG A 110 36.63 -5.48 7.54
CA ARG A 110 37.68 -5.28 8.56
C ARG A 110 37.03 -5.10 9.93
N LYS A 111 37.66 -5.65 10.97
CA LYS A 111 37.24 -5.40 12.36
C LYS A 111 37.33 -3.92 12.76
N SER A 112 38.36 -3.21 12.29
CA SER A 112 38.49 -1.77 12.49
C SER A 112 37.27 -0.97 12.03
N ASP A 113 36.70 -1.33 10.88
CA ASP A 113 35.57 -0.61 10.29
C ASP A 113 34.27 -0.91 11.02
N ILE A 114 34.18 -2.09 11.63
CA ILE A 114 33.10 -2.46 12.54
C ILE A 114 33.17 -1.59 13.80
N GLU A 115 34.35 -1.46 14.39
CA GLU A 115 34.57 -0.61 15.57
C GLU A 115 34.30 0.87 15.25
N GLU A 116 34.78 1.37 14.10
CA GLU A 116 34.50 2.73 13.61
C GLU A 116 32.99 2.98 13.48
N MET A 117 32.25 2.02 12.92
CA MET A 117 30.79 2.11 12.78
C MET A 117 30.11 2.18 14.16
N LEU A 118 30.52 1.35 15.12
CA LEU A 118 29.94 1.33 16.46
C LEU A 118 30.16 2.64 17.22
N LEU A 119 31.35 3.25 17.06
CA LEU A 119 31.66 4.55 17.63
C LEU A 119 30.84 5.68 16.99
N THR A 120 30.65 5.62 15.67
CA THR A 120 29.96 6.68 14.91
C THR A 120 28.44 6.66 15.16
N ASN A 121 27.87 5.49 15.46
CA ASN A 121 26.43 5.29 15.51
C ASN A 121 25.96 4.79 16.88
N PRO A 122 26.15 5.57 17.96
CA PRO A 122 25.64 5.20 19.26
C PRO A 122 24.12 5.11 19.22
N TYR A 123 23.55 4.16 19.97
CA TYR A 123 22.11 4.06 20.12
C TYR A 123 21.57 5.31 20.82
N ILE A 124 21.07 6.26 20.04
CA ILE A 124 20.21 7.31 20.57
C ILE A 124 18.85 6.65 20.73
N SER A 125 18.36 6.56 21.96
CA SER A 125 16.96 6.22 22.20
C SER A 125 16.13 7.31 21.52
N SER A 126 15.77 7.10 20.24
CA SER A 126 14.81 7.97 19.59
C SER A 126 13.59 7.91 20.49
N PRO A 127 13.16 9.04 21.10
CA PRO A 127 11.96 9.03 21.90
C PRO A 127 10.89 8.43 21.00
N LEU A 128 10.27 7.34 21.48
CA LEU A 128 9.21 6.58 20.79
C LEU A 128 8.46 7.54 19.90
N LYS A 129 8.63 7.40 18.57
CA LYS A 129 8.12 8.30 17.54
C LYS A 129 6.76 8.82 18.01
N ARG A 130 6.71 10.03 18.59
CA ARG A 130 5.51 10.49 19.29
C ARG A 130 4.40 10.35 18.26
N LYS A 131 3.38 9.52 18.53
CA LYS A 131 2.20 9.46 17.66
C LYS A 131 1.82 10.92 17.47
N LYS A 132 1.83 11.42 16.23
CA LYS A 132 1.46 12.82 15.95
C LYS A 132 0.22 13.10 16.77
N ALA A 133 0.28 14.11 17.64
CA ALA A 133 -0.85 14.47 18.48
C ALA A 133 -2.04 14.65 17.54
N HIS A 134 -3.07 13.83 17.74
CA HIS A 134 -4.26 13.91 16.91
C HIS A 134 -4.84 15.29 17.15
N GLU A 135 -5.00 16.10 16.10
CA GLU A 135 -5.61 17.42 16.26
C GLU A 135 -6.98 17.24 16.92
N GLU A 136 -7.25 18.02 17.97
CA GLU A 136 -8.52 17.98 18.68
C GLU A 136 -9.62 18.47 17.74
N ILE A 137 -10.52 17.56 17.36
CA ILE A 137 -11.65 17.89 16.52
C ILE A 137 -12.73 18.47 17.43
N THR A 138 -12.87 19.79 17.42
CA THR A 138 -13.87 20.52 18.21
C THR A 138 -15.21 20.67 17.48
N GLU A 139 -15.18 20.65 16.15
CA GLU A 139 -16.37 20.94 15.34
C GLU A 139 -16.90 19.72 14.61
N PHE A 140 -18.19 19.43 14.84
CA PHE A 140 -18.90 18.32 14.23
C PHE A 140 -20.17 18.74 13.47
N TYR A 141 -20.55 17.95 12.47
CA TYR A 141 -21.87 17.95 11.84
C TYR A 141 -22.69 16.75 12.28
N THR A 142 -24.01 16.92 12.37
CA THR A 142 -24.94 15.80 12.48
C THR A 142 -25.07 15.13 11.11
N THR A 143 -25.37 13.83 11.07
CA THR A 143 -25.74 13.13 9.83
C THR A 143 -26.74 13.91 8.98
N LYS A 144 -27.81 14.45 9.57
CA LYS A 144 -28.82 15.26 8.84
C LYS A 144 -28.21 16.50 8.18
N ASP A 145 -27.41 17.27 8.93
CA ASP A 145 -26.74 18.48 8.45
C ASP A 145 -25.81 18.19 7.26
N VAL A 146 -25.10 17.05 7.26
CA VAL A 146 -24.23 16.64 6.14
C VAL A 146 -25.05 16.29 4.90
N LEU A 147 -26.18 15.59 5.09
CA LEU A 147 -27.05 15.21 3.97
C LEU A 147 -27.70 16.43 3.33
N GLU A 148 -28.13 17.40 4.13
CA GLU A 148 -28.74 18.65 3.65
C GLU A 148 -27.70 19.55 2.96
N LYS A 149 -26.54 19.79 3.60
CA LYS A 149 -25.50 20.69 3.06
C LYS A 149 -24.88 20.20 1.76
N PHE A 150 -24.64 18.89 1.65
CA PHE A 150 -23.96 18.32 0.49
C PHE A 150 -24.90 17.61 -0.49
N SER A 151 -26.21 17.53 -0.18
CA SER A 151 -27.20 16.82 -0.99
C SER A 151 -26.77 15.38 -1.33
N ILE A 152 -26.18 14.70 -0.34
CA ILE A 152 -25.65 13.34 -0.46
C ILE A 152 -26.67 12.32 0.05
N SER A 153 -26.64 11.09 -0.49
CA SER A 153 -27.43 9.99 0.07
C SER A 153 -26.78 9.41 1.34
N ASN A 154 -27.60 8.96 2.29
CA ASN A 154 -27.14 8.42 3.56
C ASN A 154 -26.16 7.24 3.37
N SER A 155 -26.45 6.33 2.44
CA SER A 155 -25.58 5.20 2.13
C SER A 155 -24.21 5.62 1.57
N TRP A 156 -24.16 6.71 0.79
CA TRP A 156 -22.90 7.22 0.25
C TRP A 156 -22.04 7.86 1.34
N LEU A 157 -22.65 8.62 2.27
CA LEU A 157 -21.94 9.22 3.40
C LEU A 157 -21.15 8.18 4.21
N PHE A 158 -21.80 7.07 4.60
CA PHE A 158 -21.13 6.00 5.36
C PHE A 158 -20.06 5.26 4.55
N LYS A 159 -20.27 5.10 3.23
CA LYS A 159 -19.29 4.48 2.34
C LYS A 159 -18.05 5.36 2.17
N ALA A 160 -18.24 6.65 1.89
CA ALA A 160 -17.17 7.63 1.76
C ALA A 160 -16.39 7.81 3.08
N ALA A 161 -17.09 7.83 4.21
CA ALA A 161 -16.46 7.90 5.52
C ALA A 161 -15.52 6.73 5.81
N LYS A 162 -15.86 5.51 5.36
CA LYS A 162 -15.01 4.33 5.49
C LYS A 162 -13.82 4.35 4.52
N GLN A 163 -13.98 4.94 3.33
CA GLN A 163 -12.92 5.01 2.33
C GLN A 163 -11.84 6.06 2.64
N HIS A 164 -12.24 7.14 3.31
CA HIS A 164 -11.36 8.27 3.62
C HIS A 164 -11.05 8.43 5.11
N ASP A 165 -11.37 7.40 5.91
CA ASP A 165 -11.16 7.37 7.37
C ASP A 165 -11.64 8.64 8.10
N ILE A 166 -12.87 9.08 7.80
CA ILE A 166 -13.45 10.28 8.43
C ILE A 166 -13.70 9.99 9.92
N PRO A 167 -13.14 10.79 10.85
CA PRO A 167 -13.40 10.65 12.27
C PRO A 167 -14.89 10.85 12.58
N LYS A 168 -15.47 9.91 13.32
CA LYS A 168 -16.86 9.96 13.78
C LYS A 168 -16.94 9.71 15.27
N VAL A 169 -17.86 10.41 15.92
CA VAL A 169 -18.18 10.23 17.34
C VAL A 169 -19.67 9.91 17.46
N THR A 170 -20.01 8.88 18.23
CA THR A 170 -21.40 8.54 18.53
C THR A 170 -21.77 9.06 19.91
N GLN A 171 -22.67 10.05 19.99
CA GLN A 171 -23.21 10.56 21.25
C GLN A 171 -24.72 10.33 21.27
N HIS A 172 -25.25 9.70 22.33
CA HIS A 172 -26.68 9.44 22.51
C HIS A 172 -27.39 8.80 21.28
N GLY A 173 -26.75 7.81 20.64
CA GLY A 173 -27.29 7.12 19.47
C GLY A 173 -27.27 7.91 18.15
N LYS A 174 -26.79 9.16 18.16
CA LYS A 174 -26.58 9.99 16.95
C LYS A 174 -25.10 9.98 16.57
N THR A 175 -24.82 9.91 15.27
CA THR A 175 -23.45 9.97 14.75
C THR A 175 -23.10 11.40 14.34
N TYR A 176 -21.96 11.87 14.83
CA TYR A 176 -21.37 13.17 14.56
C TYR A 176 -20.10 12.99 13.74
N TRP A 177 -19.91 13.84 12.73
CA TRP A 177 -18.82 13.78 11.77
C TRP A 177 -17.97 15.04 11.85
N SER A 178 -16.64 14.95 11.72
CA SER A 178 -15.80 16.14 11.72
C SER A 178 -16.10 17.06 10.52
N LYS A 179 -16.36 18.35 10.79
CA LYS A 179 -16.65 19.33 9.73
C LYS A 179 -15.50 19.45 8.73
N LYS A 180 -14.26 19.60 9.21
CA LYS A 180 -13.05 19.76 8.37
C LYS A 180 -12.90 18.62 7.37
N HIS A 181 -13.08 17.38 7.83
CA HIS A 181 -12.95 16.20 6.97
C HIS A 181 -14.15 16.06 6.01
N CYS A 182 -15.36 16.37 6.45
CA CYS A 182 -16.54 16.40 5.59
C CYS A 182 -16.39 17.47 4.49
N ASP A 183 -15.97 18.68 4.82
CA ASP A 183 -15.79 19.78 3.86
C ASP A 183 -14.64 19.48 2.87
N ALA A 184 -13.55 18.83 3.33
CA ALA A 184 -12.43 18.46 2.44
C ALA A 184 -12.82 17.41 1.38
N ILE A 185 -13.73 16.49 1.72
CA ILE A 185 -14.14 15.38 0.86
C ILE A 185 -15.35 15.76 0.01
N PHE A 186 -16.36 16.40 0.61
CA PHE A 186 -17.63 16.71 -0.04
C PHE A 186 -17.72 18.16 -0.54
N GLY A 187 -16.87 19.07 -0.05
CA GLY A 187 -16.80 20.46 -0.52
C GLY A 187 -16.21 20.59 -1.92
N LYS A 188 -15.45 19.59 -2.38
CA LYS A 188 -15.09 19.43 -3.80
C LYS A 188 -16.30 18.89 -4.56
N LYS A 189 -17.33 19.71 -4.75
CA LYS A 189 -18.38 19.41 -5.71
C LYS A 189 -17.72 19.24 -7.07
N ASN A 190 -18.02 18.15 -7.78
CA ASN A 190 -17.57 17.94 -9.15
C ASN A 190 -18.28 18.96 -10.05
N THR A 191 -17.72 20.16 -10.17
CA THR A 191 -18.20 21.26 -11.05
C THR A 191 -18.39 20.81 -12.51
N THR A 192 -17.76 19.70 -12.90
CA THR A 192 -17.88 19.10 -14.24
C THR A 192 -19.30 18.65 -14.61
N VAL A 193 -20.18 18.41 -13.63
CA VAL A 193 -21.57 17.99 -13.90
C VAL A 193 -22.52 19.20 -13.95
N ASP A 194 -22.19 20.29 -13.25
CA ASP A 194 -23.03 21.49 -13.15
C ASP A 194 -22.86 22.43 -14.35
N GLU A 195 -21.74 22.37 -15.08
CA GLU A 195 -21.51 23.09 -16.34
C GLU A 195 -22.30 22.51 -17.53
N ILE A 196 -22.94 21.35 -17.35
CA ILE A 196 -23.72 20.69 -18.41
C ILE A 196 -25.15 21.25 -18.37
N THR A 197 -25.38 22.26 -19.21
CA THR A 197 -26.68 22.92 -19.40
C THR A 197 -27.71 22.07 -20.12
N GLU A 198 -27.29 21.05 -20.89
CA GLU A 198 -28.20 20.29 -21.75
C GLU A 198 -28.19 18.78 -21.49
N TRP A 199 -29.39 18.25 -21.25
CA TRP A 199 -29.64 16.86 -20.93
C TRP A 199 -30.65 16.22 -21.89
N TYR A 200 -30.40 15.00 -22.33
CA TYR A 200 -31.36 14.15 -23.05
C TYR A 200 -32.13 13.26 -22.08
N SER A 201 -33.44 13.12 -22.29
CA SER A 201 -34.22 12.03 -21.71
C SER A 201 -33.96 10.71 -22.47
N VAL A 202 -34.28 9.59 -21.82
CA VAL A 202 -34.14 8.28 -22.48
C VAL A 202 -35.05 8.18 -23.71
N ALA A 203 -36.27 8.73 -23.64
CA ALA A 203 -37.21 8.75 -24.76
C ALA A 203 -36.67 9.57 -25.95
N GLU A 204 -36.10 10.75 -25.71
CA GLU A 204 -35.48 11.57 -26.76
C GLU A 204 -34.31 10.84 -27.46
N ILE A 205 -33.54 10.04 -26.72
CA ILE A 205 -32.46 9.23 -27.31
C ILE A 205 -33.01 8.12 -28.19
N GLN A 206 -34.12 7.49 -27.80
CA GLN A 206 -34.75 6.45 -28.61
C GLN A 206 -35.27 7.01 -29.93
N GLU A 207 -35.91 8.18 -29.90
CA GLU A 207 -36.41 8.84 -31.12
C GLU A 207 -35.29 9.34 -32.02
N LYS A 208 -34.27 10.01 -31.47
CA LYS A 208 -33.18 10.59 -32.27
C LYS A 208 -32.24 9.55 -32.87
N TYR A 209 -31.93 8.49 -32.13
CA TYR A 209 -30.90 7.52 -32.51
C TYR A 209 -31.44 6.13 -32.86
N GLY A 210 -32.76 5.91 -32.79
CA GLY A 210 -33.40 4.62 -33.09
C GLY A 210 -32.90 3.47 -32.21
N MET A 211 -32.35 3.76 -31.03
CA MET A 211 -31.76 2.74 -30.16
C MET A 211 -32.79 2.14 -29.21
N THR A 212 -32.62 0.86 -28.89
CA THR A 212 -33.43 0.19 -27.86
C THR A 212 -32.96 0.60 -26.46
N LEU A 213 -33.87 0.61 -25.47
CA LEU A 213 -33.55 0.92 -24.07
C LEU A 213 -32.30 0.18 -23.54
N PRO A 214 -32.15 -1.15 -23.76
CA PRO A 214 -30.97 -1.88 -23.27
C PRO A 214 -29.66 -1.43 -23.94
N ALA A 215 -29.71 -1.07 -25.22
CA ALA A 215 -28.55 -0.58 -25.96
C ALA A 215 -28.08 0.77 -25.40
N ILE A 216 -29.00 1.67 -25.05
CA ILE A 216 -28.70 2.96 -24.42
C ILE A 216 -28.00 2.75 -23.07
N TYR A 217 -28.55 1.90 -22.20
CA TYR A 217 -27.95 1.64 -20.89
C TYR A 217 -26.57 0.98 -20.98
N SER A 218 -26.39 0.01 -21.88
CA SER A 218 -25.09 -0.65 -22.10
C SER A 218 -24.05 0.35 -22.63
N PHE A 219 -24.45 1.21 -23.57
CA PHE A 219 -23.59 2.20 -24.18
C PHE A 219 -23.13 3.27 -23.18
N VAL A 220 -24.05 3.87 -22.43
CA VAL A 220 -23.75 4.88 -21.40
C VAL A 220 -22.83 4.27 -20.33
N SER A 221 -23.07 3.03 -19.92
CA SER A 221 -22.23 2.36 -18.92
C SER A 221 -20.82 2.06 -19.43
N LYS A 222 -20.65 1.71 -20.71
CA LYS A 222 -19.34 1.42 -21.30
C LYS A 222 -18.49 2.67 -21.46
N ILE A 223 -19.12 3.80 -21.78
CA ILE A 223 -18.43 5.07 -22.07
C ILE A 223 -18.26 5.92 -20.81
N GLY A 224 -19.10 5.70 -19.79
CA GLY A 224 -19.05 6.45 -18.54
C GLY A 224 -19.64 7.85 -18.69
N ILE A 225 -20.75 7.99 -19.42
CA ILE A 225 -21.42 9.27 -19.65
C ILE A 225 -22.03 9.80 -18.33
N PRO A 226 -21.79 11.07 -17.95
CA PRO A 226 -22.43 11.68 -16.79
C PRO A 226 -23.96 11.59 -16.87
N LYS A 227 -24.58 11.14 -15.77
CA LYS A 227 -26.04 10.98 -15.64
C LYS A 227 -26.58 11.77 -14.47
N LYS A 228 -27.73 12.40 -14.66
CA LYS A 228 -28.49 13.08 -13.61
C LYS A 228 -29.81 12.33 -13.43
N LYS A 229 -30.22 12.12 -12.17
CA LYS A 229 -31.49 11.48 -11.85
C LYS A 229 -32.48 12.54 -11.37
N GLU A 230 -33.53 12.78 -12.14
CA GLU A 230 -34.63 13.67 -11.79
C GLU A 230 -35.89 12.81 -11.62
N GLY A 231 -36.26 12.50 -10.37
CA GLY A 231 -37.40 11.64 -10.06
C GLY A 231 -37.22 10.17 -10.51
N LYS A 232 -38.17 9.66 -11.31
CA LYS A 232 -38.13 8.29 -11.89
C LYS A 232 -37.30 8.20 -13.18
N GLU A 233 -36.98 9.33 -13.80
CA GLU A 233 -36.29 9.38 -15.08
C GLU A 233 -34.80 9.67 -14.90
N VAL A 234 -33.98 9.03 -15.74
CA VAL A 234 -32.54 9.26 -15.81
C VAL A 234 -32.27 10.08 -17.06
N ARG A 235 -31.58 11.20 -16.89
CA ARG A 235 -31.15 12.07 -17.98
C ARG A 235 -29.65 11.94 -18.21
N TYR A 236 -29.26 11.95 -19.48
CA TYR A 236 -27.86 11.86 -19.91
C TYR A 236 -27.41 13.16 -20.54
N SER A 237 -26.14 13.51 -20.38
CA SER A 237 -25.59 14.74 -20.96
C SER A 237 -25.57 14.70 -22.49
N LYS A 238 -26.17 15.70 -23.16
CA LYS A 238 -26.25 15.70 -24.63
C LYS A 238 -24.87 15.69 -25.29
N ARG A 239 -23.97 16.56 -24.80
CA ARG A 239 -22.61 16.75 -25.34
C ARG A 239 -21.79 15.46 -25.32
N HIS A 240 -21.81 14.73 -24.21
CA HIS A 240 -21.05 13.49 -24.09
C HIS A 240 -21.71 12.32 -24.84
N PHE A 241 -23.04 12.33 -24.97
CA PHE A 241 -23.77 11.31 -25.71
C PHE A 241 -23.58 11.44 -27.23
N ASP A 242 -23.64 12.66 -27.75
CA ASP A 242 -23.46 12.96 -29.17
C ASP A 242 -21.98 12.78 -29.60
N ALA A 243 -21.02 13.19 -28.76
CA ALA A 243 -19.60 12.90 -28.96
C ALA A 243 -19.29 11.40 -28.97
N ALA A 244 -19.95 10.62 -28.12
CA ALA A 244 -19.80 9.18 -28.06
C ALA A 244 -20.35 8.46 -29.30
N LYS A 245 -21.39 9.01 -29.94
CA LYS A 245 -22.04 8.45 -31.12
C LYS A 245 -21.45 8.90 -32.45
N GLY A 246 -20.64 9.96 -32.46
CA GLY A 246 -19.95 10.46 -33.65
C GLY A 246 -20.83 11.29 -34.58
N THR A 247 -21.96 11.81 -34.11
CA THR A 247 -22.92 12.65 -34.86
C THR A 247 -22.77 14.15 -34.62
N ALA A 248 -21.85 14.57 -33.77
CA ALA A 248 -21.39 15.95 -33.71
C ALA A 248 -20.16 16.09 -34.62
N GLU A 249 -20.07 17.19 -35.38
CA GLU A 249 -18.81 17.63 -35.98
C GLU A 249 -17.69 17.51 -34.94
N PRO A 250 -16.51 16.98 -35.30
CA PRO A 250 -15.42 16.82 -34.35
C PRO A 250 -15.10 18.21 -33.79
N VAL A 251 -15.60 18.50 -32.58
CA VAL A 251 -15.22 19.67 -31.80
C VAL A 251 -13.71 19.64 -31.78
N GLU A 252 -13.12 20.63 -32.43
CA GLU A 252 -11.70 20.66 -32.69
C GLU A 252 -10.95 20.28 -31.43
N SER A 253 -10.11 19.27 -31.53
CA SER A 253 -9.26 18.84 -30.44
C SER A 253 -8.60 20.07 -29.81
N GLU A 254 -8.92 20.34 -28.54
CA GLU A 254 -8.34 21.42 -27.70
C GLU A 254 -6.83 21.23 -27.46
N TRP A 255 -6.18 20.37 -28.25
CA TRP A 255 -4.79 20.02 -28.12
C TRP A 255 -4.08 20.10 -29.47
N TYR A 256 -2.97 20.84 -29.54
CA TYR A 256 -2.03 20.76 -30.64
C TYR A 256 -1.14 19.53 -30.48
N SER A 257 -0.93 18.79 -31.57
CA SER A 257 0.25 17.94 -31.67
C SER A 257 1.52 18.80 -31.74
N ILE A 258 2.67 18.24 -31.37
CA ILE A 258 3.95 18.96 -31.49
C ILE A 258 4.19 19.45 -32.92
N ALA A 259 3.88 18.63 -33.93
CA ALA A 259 4.10 18.97 -35.33
C ALA A 259 3.24 20.17 -35.78
N GLU A 260 1.97 20.19 -35.39
CA GLU A 260 1.06 21.31 -35.67
C GLU A 260 1.51 22.58 -34.93
N ALA A 261 1.95 22.47 -33.68
CA ALA A 261 2.43 23.61 -32.92
C ALA A 261 3.72 24.20 -33.51
N THR A 262 4.68 23.36 -33.93
CA THR A 262 5.91 23.84 -34.58
C THR A 262 5.63 24.54 -35.92
N ALA A 263 4.63 24.07 -36.67
CA ALA A 263 4.21 24.69 -37.93
C ALA A 263 3.49 26.02 -37.68
N LYS A 264 2.59 26.08 -36.69
CA LYS A 264 1.78 27.28 -36.39
C LYS A 264 2.62 28.45 -35.89
N PHE A 265 3.58 28.19 -35.00
CA PHE A 265 4.42 29.24 -34.41
C PHE A 265 5.78 29.40 -35.10
N ASN A 266 5.99 28.69 -36.21
CA ASN A 266 7.21 28.73 -37.02
C ASN A 266 8.50 28.57 -36.20
N MET A 267 8.50 27.63 -35.24
CA MET A 267 9.58 27.41 -34.28
C MET A 267 10.09 25.98 -34.30
N THR A 268 11.33 25.79 -33.88
CA THR A 268 11.90 24.45 -33.80
C THR A 268 11.29 23.65 -32.65
N ARG A 269 11.30 22.33 -32.79
CA ARG A 269 10.79 21.40 -31.76
C ARG A 269 11.43 21.64 -30.39
N ASP A 270 12.72 21.98 -30.35
CA ASP A 270 13.45 22.24 -29.11
C ASP A 270 13.06 23.57 -28.46
N GLN A 271 12.82 24.62 -29.26
CA GLN A 271 12.29 25.90 -28.78
C GLN A 271 10.91 25.70 -28.14
N LEU A 272 10.02 24.97 -28.81
CA LEU A 272 8.70 24.63 -28.29
C LEU A 272 8.80 23.88 -26.95
N TYR A 273 9.69 22.88 -26.84
CA TYR A 273 9.89 22.16 -25.58
C TYR A 273 10.47 23.02 -24.46
N HIS A 274 11.35 23.97 -24.79
CA HIS A 274 11.88 24.92 -23.83
C HIS A 274 10.75 25.77 -23.23
N TYR A 275 9.90 26.37 -24.07
CA TYR A 275 8.78 27.19 -23.60
C TYR A 275 7.74 26.38 -22.81
N VAL A 276 7.39 25.19 -23.29
CA VAL A 276 6.49 24.26 -22.57
C VAL A 276 7.02 23.91 -21.17
N LYS A 277 8.34 23.73 -21.04
CA LYS A 277 9.00 23.45 -19.75
C LYS A 277 9.06 24.69 -18.85
N THR A 278 9.41 25.84 -19.41
CA THR A 278 9.61 27.09 -18.65
C THR A 278 8.30 27.66 -18.11
N TYR A 279 7.22 27.59 -18.90
CA TYR A 279 5.90 28.10 -18.54
C TYR A 279 4.93 27.01 -18.05
N ASN A 280 5.42 25.77 -17.92
CA ASN A 280 4.70 24.62 -17.36
C ASN A 280 3.32 24.37 -18.00
N VAL A 281 3.28 24.36 -19.33
CA VAL A 281 2.05 24.14 -20.12
C VAL A 281 1.52 22.73 -19.90
N LYS A 282 0.19 22.59 -19.77
CA LYS A 282 -0.45 21.28 -19.64
C LYS A 282 -0.20 20.44 -20.89
N ARG A 283 0.29 19.22 -20.67
CA ARG A 283 0.51 18.22 -21.72
C ARG A 283 -0.23 16.92 -21.45
N LYS A 284 -0.76 16.31 -22.50
CA LYS A 284 -1.39 14.99 -22.47
C LYS A 284 -0.54 14.01 -23.28
N MET A 285 -0.24 12.86 -22.68
CA MET A 285 0.47 11.76 -23.34
C MET A 285 -0.55 10.75 -23.87
N VAL A 286 -0.54 10.48 -25.18
CA VAL A 286 -1.33 9.39 -25.80
C VAL A 286 -0.35 8.50 -26.55
N GLY A 287 0.03 7.39 -25.93
CA GLY A 287 1.08 6.50 -26.44
C GLY A 287 2.44 7.19 -26.51
N LYS A 288 3.08 7.18 -27.70
CA LYS A 288 4.39 7.82 -27.95
C LYS A 288 4.27 9.32 -28.28
N TYR A 289 3.06 9.82 -28.53
CA TYR A 289 2.83 11.20 -28.95
C TYR A 289 2.42 12.06 -27.75
N SER A 290 2.90 13.31 -27.73
CA SER A 290 2.51 14.31 -26.73
C SER A 290 1.74 15.44 -27.37
N TYR A 291 0.67 15.86 -26.69
CA TYR A 291 -0.24 16.89 -27.12
C TYR A 291 -0.24 18.04 -26.10
N LEU A 292 -0.40 19.27 -26.58
CA LEU A 292 -0.29 20.50 -25.81
C LEU A 292 -1.61 21.27 -25.88
N CYS A 293 -2.09 21.83 -24.77
CA CYS A 293 -3.35 22.57 -24.72
C CYS A 293 -3.31 23.79 -25.66
N LYS A 294 -4.30 23.92 -26.57
CA LYS A 294 -4.36 25.02 -27.57
C LYS A 294 -4.43 26.38 -26.89
N ASP A 295 -5.36 26.57 -25.97
CA ASP A 295 -5.62 27.86 -25.31
C ASP A 295 -4.41 28.38 -24.53
N GLU A 296 -3.74 27.48 -23.78
CA GLU A 296 -2.57 27.85 -22.98
C GLU A 296 -1.37 28.20 -23.87
N ILE A 297 -1.18 27.49 -24.98
CA ILE A 297 -0.09 27.74 -25.93
C ILE A 297 -0.33 28.99 -26.76
N ASP A 298 -1.55 29.18 -27.27
CA ASP A 298 -1.91 30.37 -28.04
C ASP A 298 -1.81 31.62 -27.16
N ALA A 299 -2.25 31.58 -25.89
CA ALA A 299 -2.09 32.68 -24.94
C ALA A 299 -0.63 32.97 -24.56
N LEU A 300 0.20 31.92 -24.39
CA LEU A 300 1.62 32.10 -24.10
C LEU A 300 2.35 32.81 -25.24
N PHE A 301 2.13 32.36 -26.47
CA PHE A 301 2.80 32.96 -27.61
C PHE A 301 2.20 34.30 -28.00
N ALA A 302 0.90 34.53 -27.80
CA ALA A 302 0.32 35.87 -27.95
C ALA A 302 0.98 36.89 -27.00
N ASN A 303 1.27 36.50 -25.75
CA ASN A 303 1.94 37.38 -24.78
C ASN A 303 3.44 37.57 -25.06
N ILE A 304 4.12 36.59 -25.65
CA ILE A 304 5.56 36.65 -25.95
C ILE A 304 5.84 37.43 -27.24
N PHE A 305 4.93 37.38 -28.22
CA PHE A 305 5.09 38.02 -29.54
C PHE A 305 4.33 39.34 -29.72
N ALA A 306 3.58 39.80 -28.71
CA ALA A 306 3.03 41.15 -28.71
C ALA A 306 4.20 42.17 -28.64
N PRO A 307 4.34 43.11 -29.60
CA PRO A 307 5.30 44.19 -29.45
C PRO A 307 4.94 45.00 -28.20
N PRO A 308 5.91 45.47 -27.39
CA PRO A 308 5.62 46.40 -26.32
C PRO A 308 4.92 47.61 -26.94
N SER A 309 3.73 47.94 -26.42
CA SER A 309 3.04 49.19 -26.74
C SER A 309 3.98 50.34 -26.40
N ILE A 310 4.51 50.99 -27.44
CA ILE A 310 5.17 52.29 -27.36
C ILE A 310 4.09 53.35 -27.15
#